data_AF-A0A3M2AH55-F1
#
_entry.id   AF-A0A3M2AH55-F1
#
_cell.length_a   1.000
_cell.length_b   1.000
_cell.length_c   1.000
_cell.angle_alpha   90.00
_cell.angle_beta   90.00
_cell.angle_gamma   90.00
#
_symmetry.space_group_name_H-M   'P 1'
#
loop_
_entity.id
_entity.type
_entity.pdbx_description
1 polymer ?
#
loop_
_entity_poly.entity_id
_entity_poly.type
_entity_poly.pdbx_seq_one_letter_code
_entity_poly.pdbx_strand_id
1 'polypeptide(L)'
;MLRAAMSARFGTFVGLLATVLLPAACTCGTGPYEGEYFDGDRPDPITKVKFVESEKGDPRIIGCADGQREGFADLKKAPRIAGCMGTWDGSKSLADPPTGKACGDDGEKCAVPADVCAPGWHVCGADGNPRDLRDRATAEMCHNAGPGRFNAGMSHSPTDEIDPCPTITASTKLPCVQAGLGSEPVCCGNDCLYGACKDGVWKDKTKISRGTSEGCGAVTSERNGGVLCCYDGKGNPADEIGAEGKAGEGKADAKAGEGKADAKGEAGKTAVGGKLDASGKPAAGADGATPKTGAPADSTKPPAAAKGDPTKADAKKK
;
A
#
# COMPACT_ATOMS: atom_id res chain seq x y z
N MET A 1 24.14 -47.41 -70.97
CA MET A 1 24.62 -46.44 -71.98
C MET A 1 23.61 -45.29 -72.05
N LEU A 2 24.08 -44.06 -72.31
CA LEU A 2 23.40 -42.74 -72.32
C LEU A 2 23.25 -42.08 -70.92
N ARG A 3 24.10 -41.10 -70.56
CA ARG A 3 24.11 -39.64 -70.88
C ARG A 3 23.00 -38.88 -70.12
N ALA A 4 23.32 -38.18 -69.03
CA ALA A 4 23.84 -36.80 -68.96
C ALA A 4 22.72 -35.75 -68.89
N ALA A 5 22.72 -34.92 -67.83
CA ALA A 5 22.46 -33.48 -67.90
C ALA A 5 22.64 -32.84 -66.50
N MET A 6 23.77 -32.17 -66.33
CA MET A 6 23.94 -31.08 -65.38
C MET A 6 23.01 -29.93 -65.77
N SER A 7 22.32 -29.32 -64.81
CA SER A 7 21.76 -27.99 -64.96
C SER A 7 22.00 -27.19 -63.70
N ALA A 8 23.06 -26.38 -63.73
CA ALA A 8 23.34 -25.37 -62.73
C ALA A 8 22.28 -24.25 -62.82
N ARG A 9 21.67 -23.89 -61.69
CA ARG A 9 20.94 -22.63 -61.55
C ARG A 9 21.62 -21.82 -60.45
N PHE A 10 22.29 -20.76 -60.89
CA PHE A 10 22.72 -19.65 -60.05
C PHE A 10 21.47 -18.93 -59.54
N GLY A 11 21.18 -19.08 -58.25
CA GLY A 11 20.17 -18.29 -57.54
C GLY A 11 20.82 -17.06 -56.92
N THR A 12 20.45 -15.89 -57.43
CA THR A 12 20.79 -14.57 -56.90
C THR A 12 20.39 -14.46 -55.43
N PHE A 13 21.37 -14.35 -54.54
CA PHE A 13 21.16 -13.94 -53.14
C PHE A 13 20.80 -12.45 -53.12
N VAL A 14 19.51 -12.13 -53.04
CA VAL A 14 19.05 -10.80 -52.65
C VAL A 14 19.15 -10.73 -51.13
N GLY A 15 20.21 -10.09 -50.64
CA GLY A 15 20.34 -9.74 -49.23
C GLY A 15 19.27 -8.73 -48.83
N LEU A 16 18.18 -9.21 -48.21
CA LEU A 16 17.34 -8.35 -47.40
C LEU A 16 18.15 -7.96 -46.16
N LEU A 17 18.62 -6.71 -46.12
CA LEU A 17 18.89 -6.02 -44.87
C LEU A 17 17.57 -6.00 -44.09
N ALA A 18 17.42 -6.91 -43.13
CA ALA A 18 16.41 -6.82 -42.10
C ALA A 18 16.83 -5.67 -41.17
N THR A 19 16.34 -4.47 -41.47
CA THR A 19 16.39 -3.33 -40.55
C THR A 19 15.60 -3.73 -39.31
N VAL A 20 16.30 -4.12 -38.26
CA VAL A 20 15.73 -4.30 -36.92
C VAL A 20 15.30 -2.91 -36.46
N LEU A 21 14.02 -2.59 -36.70
CA LEU A 21 13.33 -1.49 -36.03
C LEU A 21 13.28 -1.87 -34.55
N LEU A 22 14.26 -1.37 -33.78
CA LEU A 22 14.16 -1.35 -32.33
C LEU A 22 12.84 -0.68 -31.97
N PRO A 23 11.95 -1.32 -31.18
CA PRO A 23 10.85 -0.59 -30.58
C PRO A 23 11.46 0.52 -29.76
N ALA A 24 11.19 1.77 -30.14
CA ALA A 24 11.49 2.92 -29.32
C ALA A 24 10.93 2.61 -27.94
N ALA A 25 11.82 2.47 -26.97
CA ALA A 25 11.43 2.41 -25.57
C ALA A 25 10.55 3.64 -25.35
N CYS A 26 9.29 3.41 -24.96
CA CYS A 26 8.47 4.46 -24.39
C CYS A 26 9.18 4.89 -23.11
N THR A 27 10.14 5.79 -23.23
CA THR A 27 10.62 6.57 -22.11
C THR A 27 9.37 7.24 -21.55
N CYS A 28 9.05 6.98 -20.30
CA CYS A 28 8.06 7.75 -19.55
C CYS A 28 8.50 9.21 -19.65
N GLY A 29 8.00 9.91 -20.68
CA GLY A 29 8.28 11.31 -20.89
C GLY A 29 7.85 12.01 -19.62
N THR A 30 8.69 12.91 -19.13
CA THR A 30 8.25 13.97 -18.22
C THR A 30 7.06 14.64 -18.89
N GLY A 31 5.85 14.14 -18.57
CA GLY A 31 4.63 14.61 -19.18
C GLY A 31 4.51 16.12 -18.93
N PRO A 32 3.80 16.85 -19.79
CA PRO A 32 3.71 18.31 -19.74
C PRO A 32 3.07 18.89 -18.45
N TYR A 33 2.71 18.04 -17.48
CA TYR A 33 2.21 18.43 -16.18
C TYR A 33 3.37 18.63 -15.18
N GLU A 34 4.27 19.58 -15.46
CA GLU A 34 5.02 20.28 -14.40
C GLU A 34 4.08 21.27 -13.67
N GLY A 35 2.89 20.79 -13.30
CA GLY A 35 1.81 21.60 -12.76
C GLY A 35 2.04 21.88 -11.28
N GLU A 36 2.29 23.14 -10.95
CA GLU A 36 2.13 23.88 -9.68
C GLU A 36 2.73 23.33 -8.37
N TYR A 37 2.96 22.03 -8.22
CA TYR A 37 3.61 21.48 -7.04
C TYR A 37 5.11 21.44 -7.30
N PHE A 38 5.86 22.23 -6.53
CA PHE A 38 7.31 22.24 -6.62
C PHE A 38 7.87 20.88 -6.19
N ASP A 39 8.94 20.37 -6.78
CA ASP A 39 9.60 19.12 -6.34
C ASP A 39 10.04 19.17 -4.85
N GLY A 40 10.14 20.37 -4.28
CA GLY A 40 10.36 20.60 -2.84
C GLY A 40 9.18 20.18 -1.95
N ASP A 41 7.98 20.01 -2.51
CA ASP A 41 6.82 19.44 -1.83
C ASP A 41 6.83 17.91 -1.85
N ARG A 42 7.82 17.28 -2.51
CA ARG A 42 7.96 15.83 -2.54
C ARG A 42 8.27 15.33 -1.14
N PRO A 43 7.47 14.39 -0.62
CA PRO A 43 7.59 13.96 0.75
C PRO A 43 8.91 13.20 0.98
N ASP A 44 9.39 13.28 2.22
CA ASP A 44 10.60 12.61 2.66
C ASP A 44 10.54 11.10 2.41
N PRO A 45 11.70 10.43 2.19
CA PRO A 45 11.76 8.98 2.11
C PRO A 45 11.15 8.32 3.34
N ILE A 46 10.42 7.24 3.13
CA ILE A 46 9.69 6.54 4.19
C ILE A 46 10.62 5.91 5.24
N THR A 47 11.89 5.69 4.89
CA THR A 47 12.95 5.20 5.78
C THR A 47 13.24 6.10 6.99
N LYS A 48 12.72 7.33 7.00
CA LYS A 48 12.85 8.27 8.14
C LYS A 48 11.66 8.21 9.10
N VAL A 49 10.60 7.48 8.75
CA VAL A 49 9.37 7.39 9.54
C VAL A 49 9.53 6.27 10.57
N LYS A 50 9.25 6.59 11.84
CA LYS A 50 9.16 5.57 12.89
C LYS A 50 7.70 5.14 13.04
N PHE A 51 7.42 3.89 12.70
CA PHE A 51 6.07 3.34 12.78
C PHE A 51 5.66 2.95 14.20
N VAL A 52 4.35 2.95 14.43
CA VAL A 52 3.74 2.31 15.60
C VAL A 52 3.04 1.07 15.08
N GLU A 53 3.79 -0.02 15.05
CA GLU A 53 3.36 -1.26 14.40
C GLU A 53 2.34 -2.04 15.25
N SER A 54 1.54 -2.86 14.60
CA SER A 54 0.77 -3.89 15.30
C SER A 54 1.68 -4.99 15.85
N GLU A 55 1.15 -5.82 16.75
CA GLU A 55 1.77 -7.12 17.01
C GLU A 55 1.76 -7.97 15.73
N LYS A 56 2.76 -8.84 15.57
CA LYS A 56 2.79 -9.81 14.48
C LYS A 56 1.73 -10.87 14.66
N GLY A 57 1.13 -11.33 13.57
CA GLY A 57 0.09 -12.35 13.60
C GLY A 57 -0.08 -13.10 12.28
N ASP A 58 -1.16 -13.88 12.19
CA ASP A 58 -1.54 -14.57 10.94
C ASP A 58 -1.83 -13.52 9.85
N PRO A 59 -1.12 -13.52 8.71
CA PRO A 59 -1.34 -12.58 7.61
C PRO A 59 -2.80 -12.47 7.18
N ARG A 60 -3.59 -13.56 7.26
CA ARG A 60 -5.01 -13.53 6.87
C ARG A 60 -5.87 -12.69 7.82
N ILE A 61 -5.46 -12.56 9.09
CA ILE A 61 -6.09 -11.70 10.10
C ILE A 61 -5.52 -10.28 10.03
N ILE A 62 -4.18 -10.20 9.88
CA ILE A 62 -3.45 -8.93 9.91
C ILE A 62 -3.72 -8.12 8.64
N GLY A 63 -3.77 -8.76 7.48
CA GLY A 63 -4.00 -8.14 6.18
C GLY A 63 -2.73 -7.76 5.43
N CYS A 64 -1.60 -7.67 6.11
CA CYS A 64 -0.28 -7.54 5.49
C CYS A 64 0.36 -8.92 5.36
N ALA A 65 1.02 -9.16 4.22
CA ALA A 65 1.51 -10.47 3.83
C ALA A 65 2.70 -10.94 4.68
N ASP A 66 3.48 -10.03 5.25
CA ASP A 66 4.52 -10.28 6.26
C ASP A 66 3.98 -10.47 7.69
N GLY A 67 2.68 -10.24 7.89
CA GLY A 67 2.01 -10.43 9.17
C GLY A 67 2.14 -9.28 10.16
N GLN A 68 2.53 -8.07 9.75
CA GLN A 68 2.56 -6.88 10.62
C GLN A 68 1.95 -5.64 9.93
N ARG A 69 1.33 -4.72 10.69
CA ARG A 69 0.81 -3.46 10.14
C ARG A 69 1.63 -2.28 10.60
N GLU A 70 1.94 -1.37 9.68
CA GLU A 70 2.57 -0.08 9.98
C GLU A 70 1.54 1.05 10.04
N GLY A 71 0.40 0.85 9.36
CA GLY A 71 -0.78 1.70 9.38
C GLY A 71 -2.02 0.91 9.83
N PHE A 72 -2.95 1.59 10.50
CA PHE A 72 -4.12 0.95 11.13
C PHE A 72 -3.74 -0.19 12.09
N ALA A 73 -2.69 0.05 12.89
CA ALA A 73 -2.08 -0.95 13.79
C ALA A 73 -3.04 -1.50 14.87
N ASP A 74 -4.06 -0.73 15.26
CA ASP A 74 -5.09 -1.19 16.20
C ASP A 74 -6.15 -2.03 15.48
N LEU A 75 -5.97 -3.35 15.49
CA LEU A 75 -6.88 -4.33 14.88
C LEU A 75 -8.31 -4.23 15.40
N LYS A 76 -8.53 -3.80 16.64
CA LYS A 76 -9.88 -3.70 17.21
C LYS A 76 -10.63 -2.51 16.62
N LYS A 77 -9.92 -1.42 16.32
CA LYS A 77 -10.50 -0.22 15.70
C LYS A 77 -10.63 -0.35 14.19
N ALA A 78 -9.69 -1.03 13.53
CA ALA A 78 -9.61 -1.12 12.08
C ALA A 78 -9.47 -2.58 11.60
N PRO A 79 -10.41 -3.49 11.91
CA PRO A 79 -10.23 -4.91 11.61
C PRO A 79 -10.18 -5.23 10.11
N ARG A 80 -10.78 -4.38 9.25
CA ARG A 80 -10.95 -4.66 7.81
C ARG A 80 -10.08 -3.83 6.88
N ILE A 81 -9.17 -3.03 7.42
CA ILE A 81 -8.24 -2.21 6.66
C ILE A 81 -6.87 -2.23 7.35
N ALA A 82 -5.82 -2.33 6.56
CA ALA A 82 -4.44 -2.33 7.02
C ALA A 82 -3.61 -1.36 6.16
N GLY A 83 -2.61 -0.73 6.78
CA GLY A 83 -1.52 -0.07 6.07
C GLY A 83 -0.30 -0.96 6.14
N CYS A 84 0.16 -1.44 4.98
CA CYS A 84 1.25 -2.40 4.86
C CYS A 84 2.41 -1.78 4.10
N MET A 85 3.63 -2.04 4.54
CA MET A 85 4.85 -1.54 3.92
C MET A 85 5.44 -2.57 2.96
N GLY A 86 6.01 -2.08 1.87
CA GLY A 86 6.75 -2.91 0.94
C GLY A 86 7.77 -2.12 0.13
N THR A 87 8.66 -2.86 -0.50
CA THR A 87 9.65 -2.32 -1.43
C THR A 87 9.56 -3.04 -2.77
N TRP A 88 9.67 -2.31 -3.88
CA TRP A 88 9.67 -2.88 -5.23
C TRP A 88 10.62 -2.12 -6.14
N ASP A 89 11.01 -2.77 -7.24
CA ASP A 89 11.90 -2.15 -8.21
C ASP A 89 11.11 -1.35 -9.25
N GLY A 90 11.59 -0.13 -9.51
CA GLY A 90 11.02 0.77 -10.51
C GLY A 90 9.65 1.34 -10.12
N SER A 91 8.95 1.84 -11.13
CA SER A 91 7.60 2.38 -11.00
C SER A 91 6.57 1.29 -11.32
N LYS A 92 5.51 1.18 -10.50
CA LYS A 92 4.44 0.19 -10.61
C LYS A 92 3.08 0.84 -10.40
N SER A 93 2.02 0.23 -10.93
CA SER A 93 0.67 0.67 -10.63
C SER A 93 0.22 0.08 -9.29
N LEU A 94 -0.39 0.90 -8.44
CA LEU A 94 -1.05 0.40 -7.22
C LEU A 94 -2.29 -0.45 -7.52
N ALA A 95 -2.81 -0.40 -8.75
CA ALA A 95 -3.92 -1.23 -9.22
C ALA A 95 -3.47 -2.51 -9.96
N ASP A 96 -2.16 -2.79 -10.06
CA ASP A 96 -1.68 -4.03 -10.65
C ASP A 96 -2.17 -5.25 -9.83
N PRO A 97 -2.61 -6.34 -10.49
CA PRO A 97 -3.07 -7.54 -9.78
C PRO A 97 -1.91 -8.22 -9.06
N PRO A 98 -2.14 -8.87 -7.90
CA PRO A 98 -1.10 -9.56 -7.16
C PRO A 98 -0.53 -10.74 -7.97
N THR A 99 0.76 -11.02 -7.77
CA THR A 99 1.41 -12.22 -8.30
C THR A 99 1.16 -13.44 -7.44
N GLY A 100 0.77 -13.23 -6.17
CA GLY A 100 0.54 -14.28 -5.17
C GLY A 100 1.78 -14.67 -4.38
N LYS A 101 2.91 -14.00 -4.60
CA LYS A 101 4.12 -14.15 -3.79
C LYS A 101 4.09 -13.11 -2.66
N ALA A 102 3.99 -13.58 -1.42
CA ALA A 102 4.05 -12.69 -0.25
C ALA A 102 5.37 -11.89 -0.20
N CYS A 103 5.25 -10.62 0.16
CA CYS A 103 6.37 -9.70 0.40
C CYS A 103 6.02 -8.75 1.56
N GLY A 104 6.95 -7.87 1.93
CA GLY A 104 6.76 -6.92 3.03
C GLY A 104 8.04 -6.17 3.35
N ASP A 105 8.07 -5.36 4.41
CA ASP A 105 9.27 -4.65 4.83
C ASP A 105 10.27 -5.54 5.58
N ASP A 106 9.78 -6.57 6.26
CA ASP A 106 10.55 -7.68 6.83
C ASP A 106 10.79 -8.83 5.82
N GLY A 107 10.27 -8.69 4.61
CA GLY A 107 10.24 -9.73 3.59
C GLY A 107 11.20 -9.50 2.42
N GLU A 108 10.96 -10.26 1.34
CA GLU A 108 11.59 -10.00 0.06
C GLU A 108 10.96 -8.77 -0.62
N LYS A 109 11.67 -8.20 -1.60
CA LYS A 109 11.08 -7.19 -2.48
C LYS A 109 9.83 -7.73 -3.19
N CYS A 110 8.80 -6.91 -3.23
CA CYS A 110 7.55 -7.16 -3.93
C CYS A 110 7.76 -7.10 -5.45
N ALA A 111 7.09 -8.00 -6.17
CA ALA A 111 7.06 -7.93 -7.63
C ALA A 111 6.10 -6.82 -8.12
N VAL A 112 4.98 -6.66 -7.39
CA VAL A 112 3.99 -5.59 -7.56
C VAL A 112 3.50 -5.10 -6.18
N PRO A 113 2.97 -3.88 -6.06
CA PRO A 113 2.49 -3.36 -4.78
C PRO A 113 1.42 -4.23 -4.11
N ALA A 114 0.55 -4.87 -4.89
CA ALA A 114 -0.51 -5.72 -4.36
C ALA A 114 -0.03 -6.95 -3.59
N ASP A 115 1.23 -7.37 -3.76
CA ASP A 115 1.81 -8.52 -3.06
C ASP A 115 2.04 -8.28 -1.56
N VAL A 116 2.02 -7.01 -1.10
CA VAL A 116 2.06 -6.69 0.35
C VAL A 116 0.76 -7.03 1.05
N CYS A 117 -0.34 -7.19 0.31
CA CYS A 117 -1.62 -7.57 0.87
C CYS A 117 -1.71 -9.09 0.99
N ALA A 118 -2.12 -9.56 2.17
CA ALA A 118 -2.27 -10.99 2.43
C ALA A 118 -3.39 -11.62 1.58
N PRO A 119 -3.39 -12.95 1.36
CA PRO A 119 -4.52 -13.63 0.73
C PRO A 119 -5.85 -13.34 1.45
N GLY A 120 -6.91 -13.05 0.67
CA GLY A 120 -8.21 -12.57 1.19
C GLY A 120 -8.28 -11.06 1.43
N TRP A 121 -7.22 -10.34 1.05
CA TRP A 121 -7.13 -8.89 1.04
C TRP A 121 -6.67 -8.41 -0.34
N HIS A 122 -7.02 -7.19 -0.67
CA HIS A 122 -6.63 -6.54 -1.92
C HIS A 122 -6.17 -5.10 -1.66
N VAL A 123 -5.48 -4.49 -2.63
CA VAL A 123 -5.19 -3.06 -2.55
C VAL A 123 -6.50 -2.29 -2.59
N CYS A 124 -6.78 -1.52 -1.53
CA CYS A 124 -8.01 -0.77 -1.41
C CYS A 124 -8.24 0.07 -2.66
N GLY A 125 -9.41 -0.08 -3.27
CA GLY A 125 -9.79 0.71 -4.42
C GLY A 125 -9.13 0.39 -5.75
N ALA A 126 -8.44 -0.75 -5.88
CA ALA A 126 -7.79 -1.15 -7.14
C ALA A 126 -8.73 -1.17 -8.35
N ASP A 127 -10.05 -1.34 -8.14
CA ASP A 127 -11.08 -1.27 -9.19
C ASP A 127 -11.66 0.15 -9.42
N GLY A 128 -11.07 1.15 -8.78
CA GLY A 128 -11.49 2.54 -8.75
C GLY A 128 -12.79 2.81 -8.00
N ASN A 129 -13.28 1.90 -7.14
CA ASN A 129 -14.48 2.13 -6.36
C ASN A 129 -14.19 2.85 -5.02
N PRO A 130 -14.62 4.12 -4.83
CA PRO A 130 -14.41 4.83 -3.57
C PRO A 130 -15.13 4.19 -2.37
N ARG A 131 -16.16 3.35 -2.60
CA ARG A 131 -16.84 2.63 -1.51
C ARG A 131 -15.93 1.64 -0.80
N ASP A 132 -14.94 1.12 -1.50
CA ASP A 132 -14.08 0.09 -0.93
C ASP A 132 -13.32 0.60 0.31
N LEU A 133 -12.85 1.84 0.26
CA LEU A 133 -12.32 2.54 1.43
C LEU A 133 -13.42 3.02 2.39
N ARG A 134 -14.46 3.68 1.87
CA ARG A 134 -15.48 4.34 2.71
C ARG A 134 -16.24 3.37 3.60
N ASP A 135 -16.43 2.13 3.15
CA ASP A 135 -17.13 1.11 3.91
C ASP A 135 -16.22 0.49 5.01
N ARG A 136 -14.91 0.77 5.00
CA ARG A 136 -13.92 0.21 5.95
C ARG A 136 -13.29 1.25 6.87
N ALA A 137 -13.24 2.51 6.46
CA ALA A 137 -12.70 3.61 7.24
C ALA A 137 -13.51 4.90 7.07
N THR A 138 -13.68 5.62 8.18
CA THR A 138 -14.06 7.03 8.12
C THR A 138 -12.85 7.88 7.69
N ALA A 139 -13.10 9.11 7.23
CA ALA A 139 -12.01 10.05 6.95
C ALA A 139 -11.11 10.27 8.17
N GLU A 140 -11.68 10.35 9.37
CA GLU A 140 -10.93 10.53 10.62
C GLU A 140 -10.06 9.30 10.94
N MET A 141 -10.58 8.09 10.75
CA MET A 141 -9.77 6.87 10.89
C MET A 141 -8.61 6.88 9.88
N CYS A 142 -8.87 7.27 8.63
CA CYS A 142 -7.86 7.37 7.58
C CYS A 142 -6.78 8.42 7.91
N HIS A 143 -7.16 9.58 8.41
CA HIS A 143 -6.21 10.63 8.77
C HIS A 143 -5.33 10.26 9.97
N ASN A 144 -5.84 9.40 10.85
CA ASN A 144 -5.14 8.89 12.03
C ASN A 144 -4.64 7.46 11.86
N ALA A 145 -4.43 7.00 10.61
CA ALA A 145 -3.99 5.63 10.34
C ALA A 145 -2.64 5.30 10.97
N GLY A 146 -1.81 6.31 11.23
CA GLY A 146 -0.48 6.14 11.78
C GLY A 146 0.52 7.10 11.16
N PRO A 147 1.78 7.08 11.61
CA PRO A 147 2.85 7.80 10.95
C PRO A 147 3.06 7.26 9.51
N GLY A 148 3.45 8.11 8.57
CA GLY A 148 3.67 7.73 7.17
C GLY A 148 2.45 7.92 6.26
N ARG A 149 2.53 7.27 5.09
CA ARG A 149 1.57 7.38 3.96
C ARG A 149 1.25 6.00 3.43
N PHE A 150 -0.04 5.68 3.41
CA PHE A 150 -0.56 4.41 2.91
C PHE A 150 -1.50 4.72 1.75
N ASN A 151 -1.16 4.21 0.57
CA ASN A 151 -1.76 4.60 -0.70
C ASN A 151 -2.79 3.57 -1.17
N ALA A 152 -3.91 4.05 -1.69
CA ALA A 152 -4.93 3.25 -2.35
C ALA A 152 -4.63 3.09 -3.85
N GLY A 153 -5.18 2.03 -4.45
CA GLY A 153 -5.13 1.75 -5.88
C GLY A 153 -6.09 2.60 -6.71
N MET A 154 -6.41 3.81 -6.25
CA MET A 154 -7.26 4.78 -6.96
C MET A 154 -6.67 6.19 -6.86
N SER A 155 -6.81 6.96 -7.92
CA SER A 155 -6.55 8.39 -7.89
C SER A 155 -7.63 9.14 -7.12
N HIS A 156 -7.38 10.39 -6.73
CA HIS A 156 -8.38 11.20 -6.02
C HIS A 156 -9.38 11.91 -6.95
N SER A 157 -9.20 11.78 -8.26
CA SER A 157 -10.04 12.31 -9.33
C SER A 157 -10.28 11.24 -10.42
N PRO A 158 -11.41 11.30 -11.17
CA PRO A 158 -11.64 10.45 -12.34
C PRO A 158 -10.69 10.72 -13.52
N THR A 159 -9.99 11.86 -13.51
CA THR A 159 -9.13 12.37 -14.59
C THR A 159 -7.85 12.96 -14.02
N ASP A 160 -6.81 13.05 -14.85
CA ASP A 160 -5.55 13.77 -14.55
C ASP A 160 -5.70 15.31 -14.60
N GLU A 161 -6.69 15.80 -15.35
CA GLU A 161 -7.06 17.21 -15.43
C GLU A 161 -8.18 17.55 -14.44
N ILE A 162 -7.97 18.57 -13.60
CA ILE A 162 -8.84 18.85 -12.45
C ILE A 162 -9.18 20.33 -12.23
N ASP A 163 -9.00 21.18 -13.24
CA ASP A 163 -9.45 22.58 -13.18
C ASP A 163 -10.66 22.80 -14.12
N PRO A 164 -11.89 22.90 -13.60
CA PRO A 164 -12.28 22.77 -12.19
C PRO A 164 -12.38 21.31 -11.73
N CYS A 165 -12.42 21.09 -10.41
CA CYS A 165 -12.55 19.74 -9.86
C CYS A 165 -13.83 19.05 -10.37
N PRO A 166 -13.72 17.83 -10.91
CA PRO A 166 -14.88 17.09 -11.39
C PRO A 166 -15.83 16.77 -10.22
N THR A 167 -17.14 16.78 -10.51
CA THR A 167 -18.14 16.42 -9.50
C THR A 167 -18.12 14.91 -9.25
N ILE A 168 -17.84 14.51 -8.01
CA ILE A 168 -17.84 13.11 -7.60
C ILE A 168 -19.23 12.67 -7.16
N THR A 169 -19.73 11.60 -7.77
CA THR A 169 -21.00 10.94 -7.44
C THR A 169 -20.77 9.53 -6.91
N ALA A 170 -21.80 8.92 -6.33
CA ALA A 170 -21.71 7.57 -5.77
C ALA A 170 -21.42 6.45 -6.80
N SER A 171 -21.53 6.76 -8.10
CA SER A 171 -21.19 5.87 -9.23
C SER A 171 -19.89 6.26 -9.93
N THR A 172 -19.23 7.33 -9.49
CA THR A 172 -17.97 7.78 -10.10
C THR A 172 -16.89 6.76 -9.78
N LYS A 173 -16.21 6.30 -10.83
CA LYS A 173 -15.00 5.49 -10.72
C LYS A 173 -13.80 6.41 -10.71
N LEU A 174 -12.85 6.11 -9.84
CA LEU A 174 -11.59 6.83 -9.70
C LEU A 174 -10.47 5.89 -10.18
N PRO A 175 -10.11 5.92 -11.47
CA PRO A 175 -9.10 5.02 -11.99
C PRO A 175 -7.73 5.33 -11.36
N CYS A 176 -6.81 4.38 -11.47
CA CYS A 176 -5.43 4.56 -11.04
C CYS A 176 -4.63 5.21 -12.18
N VAL A 177 -4.72 6.54 -12.28
CA VAL A 177 -4.13 7.30 -13.40
C VAL A 177 -2.61 7.38 -13.25
N GLN A 178 -1.90 7.36 -14.37
CA GLN A 178 -0.44 7.29 -14.41
C GLN A 178 0.25 8.58 -13.92
N ALA A 179 -0.26 9.75 -14.30
CA ALA A 179 0.35 11.05 -13.98
C ALA A 179 -0.66 12.19 -14.08
N GLY A 180 -0.29 13.38 -13.60
CA GLY A 180 -1.11 14.60 -13.62
C GLY A 180 -1.75 14.96 -12.27
N LEU A 181 -2.33 16.15 -12.19
CA LEU A 181 -2.80 16.77 -10.93
C LEU A 181 -4.02 16.11 -10.29
N GLY A 182 -4.73 15.25 -11.02
CA GLY A 182 -5.78 14.41 -10.47
C GLY A 182 -5.35 12.97 -10.19
N SER A 183 -4.12 12.60 -10.55
CA SER A 183 -3.65 11.21 -10.55
C SER A 183 -3.14 10.72 -9.20
N GLU A 184 -2.85 11.62 -8.27
CA GLU A 184 -2.26 11.28 -6.98
C GLU A 184 -3.16 10.28 -6.25
N PRO A 185 -2.56 9.22 -5.67
CA PRO A 185 -3.33 8.18 -5.00
C PRO A 185 -4.01 8.74 -3.76
N VAL A 186 -5.22 8.26 -3.49
CA VAL A 186 -5.87 8.49 -2.20
C VAL A 186 -5.00 7.91 -1.08
N CYS A 187 -4.82 8.67 -0.01
CA CYS A 187 -3.81 8.39 1.01
C CYS A 187 -4.39 8.48 2.43
N CYS A 188 -4.04 7.51 3.26
CA CYS A 188 -4.26 7.52 4.71
C CYS A 188 -2.94 7.58 5.47
N GLY A 189 -2.95 8.21 6.64
CA GLY A 189 -1.75 8.46 7.45
C GLY A 189 -1.50 9.93 7.71
N ASN A 190 -0.61 10.19 8.66
CA ASN A 190 -0.33 11.53 9.18
C ASN A 190 0.42 12.40 8.17
N ASP A 191 1.16 11.77 7.24
CA ASP A 191 1.97 12.46 6.24
C ASP A 191 1.21 12.67 4.92
N CYS A 192 -0.06 12.26 4.83
CA CYS A 192 -0.92 12.57 3.69
C CYS A 192 -1.42 14.02 3.76
N LEU A 193 -1.59 14.64 2.59
CA LEU A 193 -1.96 16.05 2.46
C LEU A 193 -3.25 16.22 1.65
N TYR A 194 -3.86 17.41 1.71
CA TYR A 194 -4.98 17.71 0.82
C TYR A 194 -4.47 18.04 -0.58
N GLY A 195 -5.09 17.42 -1.58
CA GLY A 195 -4.94 17.81 -2.98
C GLY A 195 -5.87 18.97 -3.33
N ALA A 196 -5.85 19.34 -4.61
CA ALA A 196 -6.75 20.33 -5.16
C ALA A 196 -8.22 19.85 -5.11
N CYS A 197 -8.48 18.58 -5.43
CA CYS A 197 -9.80 17.98 -5.24
C CYS A 197 -9.86 17.17 -3.94
N LYS A 198 -10.92 17.41 -3.14
CA LYS A 198 -11.06 16.83 -1.79
C LYS A 198 -12.21 15.85 -1.66
N ASP A 199 -12.94 15.61 -2.75
CA ASP A 199 -14.21 14.89 -2.75
C ASP A 199 -14.14 13.43 -3.21
N GLY A 200 -12.95 12.94 -3.58
CA GLY A 200 -12.78 11.60 -4.16
C GLY A 200 -13.46 10.47 -3.39
N VAL A 201 -13.11 10.29 -2.10
CA VAL A 201 -13.66 9.21 -1.26
C VAL A 201 -14.59 9.75 -0.18
N TRP A 202 -14.12 10.76 0.55
CA TRP A 202 -14.88 11.45 1.58
C TRP A 202 -14.99 12.93 1.20
N LYS A 203 -16.22 13.42 1.11
CA LYS A 203 -16.51 14.81 0.78
C LYS A 203 -15.71 15.78 1.66
N ASP A 204 -15.01 16.71 1.02
CA ASP A 204 -14.12 17.73 1.57
C ASP A 204 -12.98 17.21 2.46
N LYS A 205 -12.74 15.89 2.47
CA LYS A 205 -11.87 15.22 3.45
C LYS A 205 -10.89 14.22 2.85
N THR A 206 -10.91 14.01 1.54
CA THR A 206 -9.98 13.10 0.86
C THR A 206 -8.58 13.70 0.85
N LYS A 207 -7.62 12.95 1.37
CA LYS A 207 -6.20 13.27 1.31
C LYS A 207 -5.51 12.42 0.25
N ILE A 208 -4.37 12.89 -0.21
CA ILE A 208 -3.53 12.29 -1.23
C ILE A 208 -2.09 12.17 -0.75
N SER A 209 -1.33 11.30 -1.42
CA SER A 209 0.12 11.34 -1.32
C SER A 209 0.64 12.33 -2.38
N ARG A 210 1.08 13.51 -1.94
CA ARG A 210 1.55 14.56 -2.87
C ARG A 210 2.87 14.16 -3.53
N GLY A 211 2.95 14.43 -4.83
CA GLY A 211 4.14 14.28 -5.68
C GLY A 211 3.71 14.44 -7.14
N THR A 212 4.25 15.43 -7.84
CA THR A 212 3.82 15.84 -9.21
C THR A 212 3.88 14.74 -10.27
N SER A 213 4.70 13.73 -10.06
CA SER A 213 5.13 12.80 -11.11
C SER A 213 4.79 11.34 -10.82
N GLU A 214 4.23 11.03 -9.64
CA GLU A 214 3.87 9.67 -9.24
C GLU A 214 2.36 9.57 -9.09
N GLY A 215 1.65 9.49 -10.21
CA GLY A 215 0.24 9.11 -10.18
C GLY A 215 0.10 7.70 -9.62
N CYS A 216 -1.09 7.36 -9.15
CA CYS A 216 -1.42 6.01 -8.63
C CYS A 216 -0.90 4.88 -9.54
N GLY A 217 -0.93 5.09 -10.85
CA GLY A 217 -0.52 4.11 -11.85
C GLY A 217 1.00 3.97 -12.02
N ALA A 218 1.80 4.85 -11.43
CA ALA A 218 3.25 4.93 -11.62
C ALA A 218 3.98 5.32 -10.32
N VAL A 219 3.88 4.46 -9.30
CA VAL A 219 4.41 4.71 -7.95
C VAL A 219 5.73 3.96 -7.71
N THR A 220 6.70 4.64 -7.08
CA THR A 220 7.93 4.01 -6.55
C THR A 220 7.84 3.78 -5.04
N SER A 221 8.47 2.72 -4.53
CA SER A 221 8.41 2.41 -3.11
C SER A 221 9.29 3.29 -2.23
N GLU A 222 10.29 3.99 -2.79
CA GLU A 222 11.23 4.82 -2.02
C GLU A 222 10.52 5.87 -1.17
N ARG A 223 9.40 6.39 -1.69
CA ARG A 223 8.61 7.44 -1.05
C ARG A 223 7.15 7.03 -0.84
N ASN A 224 6.66 6.03 -1.55
CA ASN A 224 5.26 5.63 -1.51
C ASN A 224 5.11 4.12 -1.26
N GLY A 225 6.05 3.53 -0.50
CA GLY A 225 6.06 2.09 -0.18
C GLY A 225 4.91 1.61 0.71
N GLY A 226 4.13 2.52 1.30
CA GLY A 226 2.93 2.15 2.06
C GLY A 226 1.71 1.95 1.17
N VAL A 227 1.04 0.82 1.34
CA VAL A 227 -0.15 0.39 0.59
C VAL A 227 -1.31 0.16 1.54
N LEU A 228 -2.51 0.55 1.12
CA LEU A 228 -3.74 0.24 1.85
C LEU A 228 -4.28 -1.11 1.40
N CYS A 229 -4.41 -2.06 2.34
CA CYS A 229 -4.99 -3.36 2.08
C CYS A 229 -6.39 -3.46 2.71
N CYS A 230 -7.39 -3.82 1.90
CA CYS A 230 -8.79 -3.93 2.26
C CYS A 230 -9.21 -5.39 2.29
N TYR A 231 -9.90 -5.81 3.36
CA TYR A 231 -10.36 -7.19 3.49
C TYR A 231 -11.51 -7.49 2.53
N ASP A 232 -11.50 -8.63 1.84
CA ASP A 232 -12.53 -9.02 0.87
C ASP A 232 -13.87 -9.40 1.52
N GLY A 233 -13.81 -9.93 2.74
CA GLY A 233 -14.98 -10.38 3.48
C GLY A 233 -15.83 -9.24 4.05
N LYS A 234 -17.04 -9.60 4.48
CA LYS A 234 -18.01 -8.64 5.04
C LYS A 234 -17.83 -8.46 6.54
N GLY A 235 -17.37 -9.49 7.26
CA GLY A 235 -17.18 -9.49 8.70
C GLY A 235 -15.77 -9.07 9.11
N ASN A 236 -15.43 -9.44 10.34
CA ASN A 236 -14.10 -9.29 10.89
C ASN A 236 -13.26 -10.52 10.52
N PRO A 237 -12.07 -10.36 9.92
CA PRO A 237 -11.19 -11.47 9.53
C PRO A 237 -10.94 -12.49 10.66
N ALA A 238 -10.75 -12.00 11.89
CA ALA A 238 -10.47 -12.87 13.04
C ALA A 238 -11.64 -13.82 13.37
N ASP A 239 -12.87 -13.37 13.16
CA ASP A 239 -14.08 -14.14 13.45
C ASP A 239 -14.32 -15.21 12.36
N GLU A 240 -14.08 -14.84 11.10
CA GLU A 240 -14.28 -15.73 9.95
C GLU A 240 -13.24 -16.87 9.94
N ILE A 241 -11.97 -16.57 10.20
CA ILE A 241 -10.89 -17.57 10.23
C ILE A 241 -10.99 -18.47 11.48
N GLY A 242 -11.40 -17.90 12.63
CA GLY A 242 -11.62 -18.65 13.87
C GLY A 242 -12.76 -19.66 13.77
N ALA A 243 -13.73 -19.43 12.88
CA ALA A 243 -14.82 -20.37 12.62
C ALA A 243 -14.36 -21.60 11.79
N GLU A 244 -13.45 -21.40 10.83
CA GLU A 244 -12.92 -22.48 9.98
C GLU A 244 -12.05 -23.46 10.79
N GLY A 245 -11.22 -22.96 11.71
CA GLY A 245 -10.39 -23.80 12.58
C GLY A 245 -11.19 -24.72 13.51
N LYS A 246 -12.40 -24.29 13.91
CA LYS A 246 -13.30 -25.09 14.78
C LYS A 246 -14.13 -26.11 14.02
N ALA A 247 -14.34 -25.93 12.71
CA ALA A 247 -15.06 -26.88 11.88
C ALA A 247 -14.21 -28.13 11.52
N GLY A 248 -12.89 -28.08 11.74
CA GLY A 248 -11.96 -29.16 11.41
C GLY A 248 -11.65 -30.16 12.53
N GLU A 249 -11.96 -29.88 13.80
CA GLU A 249 -11.64 -30.77 14.94
C GLU A 249 -12.67 -31.91 15.16
N GLY A 250 -13.64 -32.08 14.27
CA GLY A 250 -14.78 -32.96 14.44
C GLY A 250 -14.91 -34.12 13.45
N LYS A 251 -13.83 -34.80 13.05
CA LYS A 251 -13.93 -36.15 12.45
C LYS A 251 -12.61 -36.92 12.37
N ALA A 252 -12.14 -37.41 13.51
CA ALA A 252 -11.31 -38.63 13.52
C ALA A 252 -12.28 -39.83 13.59
N ASP A 253 -12.77 -40.26 12.42
CA ASP A 253 -13.44 -41.56 12.28
C ASP A 253 -12.39 -42.66 12.54
N ALA A 254 -12.35 -43.13 13.78
CA ALA A 254 -11.62 -44.31 14.18
C ALA A 254 -12.20 -45.53 13.44
N LYS A 255 -11.49 -46.01 12.42
CA LYS A 255 -11.71 -47.36 11.88
C LYS A 255 -10.54 -48.24 12.28
N ALA A 256 -10.76 -48.98 13.37
CA ALA A 256 -9.95 -50.13 13.75
C ALA A 256 -10.00 -51.18 12.62
N GLY A 257 -8.84 -51.66 12.23
CA GLY A 257 -8.65 -52.79 11.34
C GLY A 257 -7.35 -53.49 11.70
N GLU A 258 -7.50 -54.68 12.29
CA GLU A 258 -6.43 -55.58 12.74
C GLU A 258 -5.52 -56.03 11.59
N GLY A 259 -4.21 -56.21 11.85
CA GLY A 259 -3.29 -56.75 10.84
C GLY A 259 -1.79 -56.78 11.21
N LYS A 260 -1.45 -57.55 12.24
CA LYS A 260 -0.24 -58.40 12.46
C LYS A 260 1.08 -58.16 11.66
N ALA A 261 2.17 -57.91 12.42
CA ALA A 261 3.60 -58.34 12.37
C ALA A 261 4.34 -58.46 11.00
N ASP A 262 5.60 -58.04 10.80
CA ASP A 262 6.83 -58.36 11.56
C ASP A 262 7.98 -57.33 11.35
N ALA A 263 8.82 -57.20 12.39
CA ALA A 263 10.26 -56.84 12.53
C ALA A 263 11.02 -56.08 11.40
N LYS A 264 12.01 -55.20 11.64
CA LYS A 264 13.19 -55.32 12.53
C LYS A 264 14.07 -54.04 12.46
N GLY A 265 14.58 -53.57 13.60
CA GLY A 265 15.83 -52.78 13.76
C GLY A 265 15.77 -51.29 13.39
N GLU A 266 16.47 -50.35 14.02
CA GLU A 266 17.44 -50.38 15.12
C GLU A 266 17.56 -48.95 15.68
N ALA A 267 18.22 -48.83 16.83
CA ALA A 267 18.14 -47.74 17.79
C ALA A 267 18.91 -46.46 17.42
N GLY A 268 18.47 -45.33 18.01
CA GLY A 268 19.19 -44.06 17.99
C GLY A 268 18.60 -43.04 18.96
N LYS A 269 18.78 -43.26 20.26
CA LYS A 269 18.50 -42.29 21.35
C LYS A 269 19.35 -41.03 21.19
N THR A 270 18.77 -39.85 21.33
CA THR A 270 19.06 -38.95 22.47
C THR A 270 17.99 -37.86 22.59
N ALA A 271 17.28 -37.88 23.72
CA ALA A 271 16.43 -36.79 24.18
C ALA A 271 17.20 -36.02 25.26
N VAL A 272 17.21 -34.68 25.16
CA VAL A 272 17.43 -33.81 26.31
C VAL A 272 16.19 -32.94 26.42
N GLY A 273 15.40 -33.22 27.45
CA GLY A 273 14.20 -32.47 27.78
C GLY A 273 14.54 -31.20 28.54
N GLY A 274 13.98 -30.07 28.08
CA GLY A 274 13.83 -28.85 28.87
C GLY A 274 12.40 -28.78 29.39
N LYS A 275 12.25 -28.99 30.70
CA LYS A 275 11.01 -28.82 31.46
C LYS A 275 10.83 -27.33 31.75
N LEU A 276 9.77 -26.71 31.23
CA LEU A 276 9.30 -25.39 31.65
C LEU A 276 8.16 -25.57 32.65
N ASP A 277 8.31 -24.98 33.82
CA ASP A 277 7.31 -24.96 34.87
C ASP A 277 6.30 -23.82 34.68
N ALA A 278 5.05 -24.17 34.97
CA ALA A 278 3.91 -23.28 35.02
C ALA A 278 3.75 -22.76 36.46
N SER A 279 3.93 -21.46 36.66
CA SER A 279 3.62 -20.79 37.93
C SER A 279 3.16 -19.35 37.68
N GLY A 280 1.87 -19.17 37.37
CA GLY A 280 1.23 -17.85 37.38
C GLY A 280 0.66 -17.51 38.76
N LYS A 281 1.13 -16.42 39.38
CA LYS A 281 0.34 -15.38 40.10
C LYS A 281 1.25 -14.34 40.79
N PRO A 282 0.71 -13.14 41.15
CA PRO A 282 1.44 -11.88 41.09
C PRO A 282 1.96 -11.41 42.45
N ALA A 283 2.99 -10.56 42.42
CA ALA A 283 3.40 -9.77 43.57
C ALA A 283 2.71 -8.39 43.54
N ALA A 284 2.07 -8.06 44.66
CA ALA A 284 1.49 -6.77 44.98
C ALA A 284 2.40 -6.00 45.96
N GLY A 285 2.33 -4.67 45.91
CA GLY A 285 2.82 -3.73 46.90
C GLY A 285 4.16 -3.07 46.55
N ALA A 286 4.42 -1.80 46.81
CA ALA A 286 3.62 -0.69 47.33
C ALA A 286 4.42 0.62 47.13
N ASP A 287 3.71 1.75 47.24
CA ASP A 287 4.18 3.06 47.70
C ASP A 287 5.09 3.96 46.82
N GLY A 288 4.44 4.97 46.23
CA GLY A 288 4.53 6.34 46.77
C GLY A 288 5.65 7.25 46.26
N ALA A 289 5.31 8.17 45.35
CA ALA A 289 5.79 9.56 45.38
C ALA A 289 5.05 10.44 44.35
N THR A 290 4.16 11.31 44.83
CA THR A 290 3.65 12.46 44.09
C THR A 290 4.69 13.59 44.12
N PRO A 291 4.87 14.33 43.02
CA PRO A 291 5.13 15.77 43.16
C PRO A 291 4.06 16.61 42.49
N LYS A 292 3.64 17.63 43.23
CA LYS A 292 2.70 18.68 42.84
C LYS A 292 3.33 19.66 41.84
N THR A 293 2.45 20.18 40.98
CA THR A 293 2.33 21.57 40.52
C THR A 293 3.58 22.36 40.11
N GLY A 294 3.65 22.69 38.82
CA GLY A 294 4.42 23.81 38.29
C GLY A 294 3.93 24.23 36.91
N ALA A 295 2.98 25.16 36.85
CA ALA A 295 2.89 26.16 35.78
C ALA A 295 3.43 27.48 36.38
N PRO A 296 3.81 28.53 35.62
CA PRO A 296 3.55 28.77 34.19
C PRO A 296 4.80 29.28 33.41
N ALA A 297 4.70 29.34 32.08
CA ALA A 297 5.42 30.34 31.29
C ALA A 297 4.67 30.64 30.00
N ASP A 298 4.07 31.83 30.01
CA ASP A 298 3.54 32.60 28.90
C ASP A 298 4.66 32.88 27.88
N SER A 299 4.41 32.68 26.60
CA SER A 299 5.35 33.02 25.52
C SER A 299 4.58 33.46 24.28
N THR A 300 4.28 34.76 24.28
CA THR A 300 4.53 35.68 23.16
C THR A 300 4.00 35.30 21.77
N LYS A 301 2.80 35.82 21.52
CA LYS A 301 2.26 36.30 20.24
C LYS A 301 3.33 36.89 19.28
N PRO A 302 3.46 36.38 18.04
CA PRO A 302 4.09 37.11 16.94
C PRO A 302 3.15 38.17 16.33
N PRO A 303 3.71 39.24 15.73
CA PRO A 303 2.99 40.47 15.41
C PRO A 303 2.07 40.37 14.19
N ALA A 304 1.07 41.26 14.20
CA ALA A 304 0.08 41.45 13.15
C ALA A 304 0.72 41.85 11.81
N ALA A 305 0.23 41.25 10.72
CA ALA A 305 0.52 41.65 9.36
C ALA A 305 0.13 43.12 9.13
N ALA A 306 1.08 43.91 8.65
CA ALA A 306 0.84 45.27 8.21
C ALA A 306 -0.03 45.25 6.95
N LYS A 307 -1.14 45.99 6.99
CA LYS A 307 -1.95 46.35 5.82
C LYS A 307 -1.16 47.38 5.00
N GLY A 308 -0.73 47.00 3.80
CA GLY A 308 -0.32 47.94 2.77
C GLY A 308 -1.52 48.32 1.92
N ASP A 309 -2.01 49.54 2.05
CA ASP A 309 -2.98 50.15 1.13
C ASP A 309 -2.26 50.62 -0.16
N PRO A 310 -2.91 50.53 -1.33
CA PRO A 310 -2.31 50.77 -2.63
C PRO A 310 -2.24 52.28 -2.93
N THR A 311 -1.04 52.79 -3.21
CA THR A 311 -0.87 54.15 -3.71
C THR A 311 -1.09 54.18 -5.22
N LYS A 312 -2.12 54.93 -5.61
CA LYS A 312 -2.35 55.51 -6.94
C LYS A 312 -1.05 55.97 -7.59
N ALA A 313 -0.80 55.52 -8.83
CA ALA A 313 0.04 56.23 -9.78
C ALA A 313 -0.87 56.87 -10.84
N ASP A 314 -0.92 58.20 -10.80
CA ASP A 314 -1.60 59.05 -11.76
C ASP A 314 -1.00 58.93 -13.16
N ALA A 315 -1.88 58.73 -14.15
CA ALA A 315 -1.58 58.95 -15.55
C ALA A 315 -1.50 60.46 -15.81
N LYS A 316 -0.32 60.94 -16.23
CA LYS A 316 -0.15 62.28 -16.81
C LYS A 316 0.49 62.17 -18.19
N LYS A 317 -0.35 62.48 -19.18
CA LYS A 317 -0.07 63.11 -20.49
C LYS A 317 1.39 63.08 -20.99
N LYS A 318 1.57 62.48 -22.16
CA LYS A 318 1.99 63.18 -23.38
C LYS A 318 1.30 62.55 -24.58
#